data_AF-A0A944BWQ8-F1
#
_entry.id   AF-A0A944BWQ8-F1
#
_cell.length_a   1.000
_cell.length_b   1.000
_cell.length_c   1.000
_cell.angle_alpha   90.00
_cell.angle_beta   90.00
_cell.angle_gamma   90.00
#
_symmetry.space_group_name_H-M   'P 1'
#
loop_
_entity.id
_entity.type
_entity.pdbx_description
1 polymer ?
#
loop_
_entity_poly.entity_id
_entity_poly.type
_entity_poly.pdbx_seq_one_letter_code
_entity_poly.pdbx_strand_id
1 'polypeptide(L)' 'MTYKQAVDYIHSLLVYGIKPGLERLNVLLEKLKNPQDKLKFIHIAGTNGKGSTSTMISNALISANYKTGLFTS' A
#
# COMPACT_ATOMS: atom_id res chain seq x y z
N MET A 1 -6.09 -10.74 18.50
CA MET A 1 -5.57 -11.60 17.42
C MET A 1 -4.05 -11.67 17.54
N THR A 2 -3.44 -12.81 17.26
CA THR A 2 -1.99 -12.93 17.08
C THR A 2 -1.59 -12.49 15.66
N TYR A 3 -0.30 -12.24 15.42
CA TYR A 3 0.21 -11.94 14.06
C TYR A 3 -0.25 -12.98 13.03
N LYS A 4 -0.09 -14.26 13.35
CA LYS A 4 -0.50 -15.36 12.47
C LYS A 4 -2.00 -15.33 12.18
N GLN A 5 -2.83 -15.13 13.21
CA GLN A 5 -4.28 -15.01 13.02
C GLN A 5 -4.66 -13.82 12.13
N ALA A 6 -3.94 -12.70 12.22
CA ALA A 6 -4.19 -11.53 11.38
C ALA A 6 -3.88 -11.82 9.90
N VAL A 7 -2.73 -12.45 9.64
CA VAL A 7 -2.30 -12.84 8.30
C VAL A 7 -3.26 -13.84 7.68
N ASP A 8 -3.62 -14.89 8.43
CA ASP A 8 -4.57 -15.92 7.98
C ASP A 8 -5.95 -15.31 7.67
N TYR A 9 -6.41 -14.37 8.51
CA TYR A 9 -7.66 -13.65 8.26
C TYR A 9 -7.60 -12.83 6.96
N ILE A 10 -6.52 -12.07 6.71
CA ILE A 10 -6.37 -11.29 5.47
C ILE A 10 -6.40 -12.20 4.24
N HIS A 11 -5.69 -13.33 4.27
CA HIS A 11 -5.70 -14.28 3.15
C HIS A 11 -7.06 -14.93 2.92
N SER A 12 -7.84 -15.15 3.99
CA SER A 12 -9.19 -15.70 3.88
C SER A 12 -10.18 -14.80 3.12
N LEU A 13 -9.85 -13.51 2.90
CA LEU A 13 -10.70 -12.57 2.17
C LEU A 13 -10.55 -12.67 0.63
N LEU A 14 -9.57 -13.44 0.14
CA LEU A 14 -9.25 -13.55 -1.29
C LEU A 14 -10.16 -14.50 -2.08
N VAL A 15 -11.17 -15.12 -1.44
CA VAL A 15 -12.03 -16.17 -2.03
C VAL A 15 -12.72 -15.73 -3.33
N TYR A 16 -13.00 -14.43 -3.49
CA TYR A 16 -13.72 -13.91 -4.66
C TYR A 16 -12.81 -13.37 -5.77
N GLY A 17 -11.50 -13.59 -5.68
CA GLY A 17 -10.52 -13.10 -6.66
C GLY A 17 -10.38 -11.57 -6.70
N ILE A 18 -9.68 -11.07 -7.73
CA ILE A 18 -9.48 -9.65 -7.95
C ILE A 18 -10.74 -9.04 -8.58
N LYS A 19 -11.34 -8.07 -7.90
CA LYS A 19 -12.46 -7.26 -8.39
C LYS A 19 -11.99 -5.80 -8.52
N PRO A 20 -11.63 -5.33 -9.73
CA PRO A 20 -11.24 -3.95 -9.95
C PRO A 20 -12.37 -2.97 -9.58
N GLY A 21 -12.00 -1.73 -9.26
CA GLY A 21 -12.92 -0.69 -8.78
C GLY A 21 -12.46 -0.08 -7.46
N LEU A 22 -12.78 1.19 -7.25
CA LEU A 22 -12.35 1.97 -6.07
C LEU A 22 -13.47 2.14 -5.04
N GLU A 23 -14.70 1.75 -5.34
CA GLU A 23 -15.89 2.03 -4.53
C GLU A 23 -15.76 1.43 -3.13
N ARG A 24 -15.36 0.15 -3.05
CA ARG A 24 -15.16 -0.55 -1.77
C ARG A 24 -14.00 0.02 -0.96
N LEU A 25 -12.94 0.45 -1.66
CA LEU A 25 -11.77 1.05 -1.02
C LEU A 25 -12.12 2.44 -0.47
N ASN A 26 -12.84 3.25 -1.23
CA ASN A 26 -13.27 4.59 -0.82
C ASN A 26 -14.15 4.53 0.44
N VAL A 27 -15.13 3.63 0.48
CA VAL A 27 -15.97 3.42 1.69
C VAL A 27 -15.12 3.01 2.90
N LEU A 28 -14.09 2.19 2.71
CA LEU A 28 -13.16 1.82 3.78
C LEU A 28 -12.33 3.03 4.25
N LEU A 29 -11.78 3.81 3.33
CA LEU A 29 -10.96 4.98 3.64
C LEU A 29 -11.77 6.08 4.36
N GLU A 30 -13.02 6.29 3.96
CA GLU A 30 -13.94 7.20 4.66
C GLU A 30 -14.13 6.79 6.12
N LYS A 31 -14.37 5.49 6.38
CA LYS A 31 -14.47 4.95 7.75
C LYS A 31 -13.17 5.12 8.55
N LEU A 32 -12.03 5.14 7.87
CA LEU A 32 -10.71 5.40 8.46
C LEU A 32 -10.34 6.89 8.52
N LYS A 33 -11.28 7.80 8.21
CA LYS A 33 -11.08 9.25 8.21
C LYS A 33 -10.02 9.72 7.20
N ASN A 34 -10.03 9.13 6.01
CA ASN A 34 -9.24 9.50 4.83
C ASN A 34 -7.75 9.75 5.14
N PRO A 35 -7.01 8.74 5.62
CA PRO A 35 -5.58 8.89 5.95
C PRO A 35 -4.73 9.24 4.73
N GLN A 36 -5.14 8.86 3.52
CA GLN A 36 -4.47 9.18 2.26
C GLN A 36 -4.42 10.69 1.97
N ASP A 37 -5.33 11.49 2.52
CA ASP A 37 -5.35 12.94 2.26
C ASP A 37 -4.32 13.69 3.13
N LYS A 38 -3.72 13.01 4.12
CA LYS A 38 -2.81 13.60 5.11
C LYS A 38 -1.35 13.36 4.81
N LEU A 39 -1.03 12.59 3.77
CA LEU A 39 0.32 12.13 3.44
C LEU A 39 0.72 12.58 2.03
N LYS A 40 2.02 12.46 1.74
CA LYS A 40 2.57 12.69 0.39
C LYS A 40 2.95 11.34 -0.20
N PHE A 41 2.63 11.14 -1.48
CA PHE A 41 2.82 9.86 -2.17
C PHE A 41 3.57 10.05 -3.48
N ILE A 42 4.44 9.07 -3.77
CA ILE A 42 5.00 8.84 -5.11
C ILE A 42 4.33 7.56 -5.62
N HIS A 43 3.47 7.69 -6.64
CA HIS A 43 2.75 6.55 -7.22
C HIS A 43 3.54 5.99 -8.41
N ILE A 44 3.87 4.71 -8.38
CA ILE A 44 4.69 4.05 -9.42
C ILE A 44 3.87 2.95 -10.09
N ALA A 45 3.63 3.11 -11.39
CA ALA A 45 2.94 2.14 -12.25
C ALA A 45 3.84 1.72 -13.42
N GLY A 46 3.61 0.53 -13.99
CA GLY A 46 4.36 -0.01 -15.13
C GLY A 46 4.39 -1.53 -15.16
N THR A 47 4.76 -2.12 -16.29
CA THR A 47 4.85 -3.59 -16.43
C THR A 47 6.05 -4.12 -15.64
N ASN A 48 7.22 -3.50 -15.84
CA ASN A 48 8.50 -3.91 -15.23
C ASN A 48 9.13 -2.75 -14.45
N GLY A 49 10.09 -3.07 -13.56
CA GLY A 49 10.91 -2.06 -12.87
C GLY A 49 10.26 -1.34 -11.69
N LYS A 50 8.96 -1.51 -11.42
CA LYS A 50 8.27 -0.83 -10.31
C LYS A 50 8.97 -1.01 -8.96
N GLY A 51 9.32 -2.25 -8.61
CA GLY A 51 9.95 -2.58 -7.33
C GLY A 51 11.37 -2.03 -7.19
N SER A 52 12.19 -2.13 -8.24
CA SER A 52 13.55 -1.58 -8.22
C SER A 52 13.52 -0.05 -8.18
N THR A 53 12.66 0.59 -8.98
CA THR A 53 12.49 2.05 -8.97
C THR A 53 11.96 2.56 -7.62
N SER A 54 10.93 1.92 -7.05
CA SER A 54 10.38 2.32 -5.75
C SER A 54 11.41 2.17 -4.62
N THR A 55 12.25 1.13 -4.68
CA THR A 55 13.34 0.90 -3.72
C THR A 55 14.41 1.98 -3.83
N MET A 56 14.85 2.30 -5.04
CA MET A 56 15.85 3.36 -5.27
C MET A 56 15.35 4.71 -4.75
N ILE A 57 14.10 5.07 -5.06
CA ILE A 57 13.49 6.32 -4.60
C ILE A 57 13.38 6.34 -3.07
N SER A 58 12.89 5.27 -2.46
CA SER A 58 12.76 5.18 -1.00
C SER A 58 14.12 5.35 -0.32
N ASN A 59 15.15 4.67 -0.81
CA ASN A 59 16.50 4.78 -0.24
C ASN A 59 17.09 6.18 -0.40
N ALA A 60 16.91 6.81 -1.57
CA ALA A 60 17.37 8.17 -1.79
C ALA A 60 16.71 9.17 -0.81
N LEU A 61 15.40 9.03 -0.58
CA LEU A 61 14.66 9.89 0.37
C LEU A 61 15.08 9.62 1.82
N ILE A 62 15.28 8.36 2.20
CA ILE A 62 15.79 8.00 3.53
C ILE A 62 17.20 8.59 3.74
N SER A 63 18.09 8.45 2.76
CA SER A 63 19.45 9.04 2.80
C SER A 63 19.44 10.57 2.86
N ALA A 64 18.38 11.20 2.34
CA ALA A 64 18.13 12.63 2.48
C ALA A 64 17.37 13.00 3.78
N ASN A 65 17.30 12.10 4.77
CA ASN A 65 16.65 12.26 6.07
C ASN A 65 15.12 12.48 6.03
N TYR A 66 14.44 12.08 4.96
CA TYR A 66 12.97 12.06 4.94
C TYR A 66 12.42 10.80 5.62
N LYS A 67 11.38 10.97 6.46
CA LYS A 67 10.60 9.84 6.99
C LYS A 67 9.78 9.22 5.87
N THR A 68 10.30 8.13 5.31
CA THR A 68 9.78 7.52 4.09
C THR A 68 9.23 6.12 4.37
N GLY A 69 8.03 5.83 3.88
CA GLY A 69 7.46 4.48 3.87
C GLY A 69 7.44 3.93 2.44
N LEU A 70 7.64 2.62 2.31
CA LEU A 70 7.62 1.91 1.03
C LEU A 70 6.55 0.80 1.07
N PHE A 71 5.64 0.81 0.09
CA PHE A 71 4.64 -0.24 -0.12
C PHE A 71 4.92 -0.95 -1.45
N THR A 72 5.19 -2.26 -1.40
CA THR A 72 5.46 -3.12 -2.55
C THR A 72 4.71 -4.44 -2.42
N SER A 73 4.46 -5.11 -3.55
CA SER A 73 3.75 -6.40 -3.66
C SER A 73 4.68 -7.60 -3.52
#